data_AF-A0A7W0ULI3-F1
#
_entry.id   AF-A0A7W0ULI3-F1
#
_cell.length_a   1.000
_cell.length_b   1.000
_cell.length_c   1.000
_cell.angle_alpha   90.00
_cell.angle_beta   90.00
_cell.angle_gamma   90.00
#
_symmetry.space_group_name_H-M   'P 1'
#
loop_
_entity.id
_entity.type
_entity.pdbx_description
1 polymer ?
#
loop_
_entity_poly.entity_id
_entity_poly.type
_entity_poly.pdbx_seq_one_letter_code
_entity_poly.pdbx_strand_id
1 'polypeptide(L)'
;MKGSLVGFAVIVAMVATIAVATGGAASTQSGCTIKGTAKANTLKGNAKANVICGLAGNDKLLGLAGNDTLLGGPGNDAMTGGPGKDLMNGAAGNDAFSA
;
A
#
# COMPACT_ATOMS: atom_id res chain seq x y z
N MET A 1 44.59 45.20 16.41
CA MET A 1 43.25 45.26 17.03
C MET A 1 42.36 44.31 16.26
N LYS A 2 41.91 43.23 16.91
CA LYS A 2 41.02 42.20 16.33
C LYS A 2 39.57 42.61 16.61
N GLY A 3 38.68 42.41 15.63
CA GLY A 3 37.23 42.55 15.75
C GLY A 3 36.66 43.38 14.60
N SER A 4 35.54 43.07 13.97
CA SER A 4 34.64 41.93 14.02
C SER A 4 33.81 42.09 12.74
N LEU A 5 33.87 41.14 11.79
CA LEU A 5 32.98 41.19 10.63
C LEU A 5 31.65 40.57 11.05
N VAL A 6 30.65 41.45 11.11
CA VAL A 6 29.27 41.15 11.46
C VAL A 6 28.69 40.17 10.43
N GLY A 7 27.89 39.23 10.92
CA GLY A 7 27.48 38.00 10.24
C GLY A 7 27.02 38.15 8.79
N PHE A 8 27.63 37.34 7.93
CA PHE A 8 27.08 36.96 6.63
C PHE A 8 26.82 35.45 6.66
N ALA A 9 25.61 35.08 6.29
CA ALA A 9 25.08 33.74 6.34
C ALA A 9 25.94 32.74 5.55
N VAL A 10 26.41 31.70 6.23
CA VAL A 10 26.65 30.41 5.59
C VAL A 10 25.64 29.47 6.21
N ILE A 11 24.52 29.31 5.52
CA ILE A 11 23.53 28.29 5.81
C ILE A 11 24.29 26.97 5.69
N VAL A 12 24.58 26.33 6.82
CA VAL A 12 25.10 24.96 6.85
C VAL A 12 24.00 24.06 6.29
N ALA A 13 24.02 23.89 4.97
CA ALA A 13 23.46 22.72 4.35
C ALA A 13 24.16 21.49 4.98
N MET A 14 23.44 20.37 5.03
CA MET A 14 23.89 19.03 5.45
C MET A 14 23.48 18.57 6.85
N VAL A 15 22.30 18.95 7.34
CA VAL A 15 21.52 17.92 8.03
C VAL A 15 20.64 17.29 6.98
N ALA A 16 21.19 16.27 6.31
CA ALA A 16 20.42 15.41 5.44
C ALA A 16 19.19 14.97 6.24
N THR A 17 18.02 15.37 5.75
CA THR A 17 16.74 14.89 6.25
C THR A 17 16.85 13.38 6.35
N ILE A 18 16.93 12.87 7.58
CA ILE A 18 16.71 11.45 7.83
C ILE A 18 15.21 11.26 7.59
N ALA A 19 14.85 11.06 6.32
CA ALA A 19 13.62 10.41 5.95
C ALA A 19 13.82 8.93 6.27
N VAL A 20 13.76 8.58 7.55
CA VAL A 20 13.53 7.20 7.94
C VAL A 20 12.07 6.92 7.58
N ALA A 21 11.88 6.40 6.37
CA ALA A 21 10.64 5.74 5.98
C ALA A 21 10.56 4.41 6.73
N THR A 22 10.24 4.45 8.03
CA THR A 22 9.87 3.25 8.78
C THR A 22 8.42 2.91 8.49
N GLY A 23 8.24 1.98 7.53
CA GLY A 23 7.01 1.21 7.35
C GLY A 23 5.97 1.89 6.46
N GLY A 24 5.52 1.33 5.34
CA GLY A 24 5.88 0.08 4.67
C GLY A 24 6.14 0.38 3.20
N ALA A 25 6.77 -0.57 2.52
CA ALA A 25 6.85 -0.55 1.07
C ALA A 25 5.42 -0.33 0.54
N ALA A 26 5.12 0.88 0.06
CA ALA A 26 4.08 1.05 -0.93
C ALA A 26 4.62 0.26 -2.12
N SER A 27 4.28 -1.03 -2.17
CA SER A 27 4.65 -1.86 -3.29
C SER A 27 4.11 -1.10 -4.50
N THR A 28 5.04 -0.72 -5.38
CA THR A 28 4.69 -0.36 -6.75
C THR A 28 4.28 -1.66 -7.43
N GLN A 29 3.18 -2.25 -6.95
CA GLN A 29 2.48 -3.34 -7.58
C GLN A 29 1.88 -2.73 -8.86
N SER A 30 2.71 -2.63 -9.89
CA SER A 30 2.48 -1.81 -11.10
C SER A 30 1.49 -2.46 -12.08
N GLY A 31 0.56 -3.29 -11.59
CA GLY A 31 -0.42 -4.05 -12.37
C GLY A 31 -1.80 -4.12 -11.73
N CYS A 32 -2.05 -3.37 -10.65
CA CYS A 32 -3.36 -3.33 -10.00
C CYS A 32 -4.34 -2.50 -10.84
N THR A 33 -5.49 -3.06 -11.17
CA THR A 33 -6.61 -2.30 -11.72
C THR A 33 -7.30 -1.47 -10.65
N ILE A 34 -7.25 -1.93 -9.39
CA ILE A 34 -7.81 -1.24 -8.22
C ILE A 34 -6.76 -1.29 -7.11
N LYS A 35 -6.40 -0.14 -6.56
CA LYS A 35 -5.33 -0.03 -5.56
C LYS A 35 -5.79 0.78 -4.35
N GLY A 36 -5.52 0.23 -3.16
CA GLY A 36 -5.70 0.87 -1.87
C GLY A 36 -4.51 1.75 -1.48
N THR A 37 -4.36 1.90 -0.18
CA THR A 37 -3.41 2.78 0.52
C THR A 37 -2.80 2.02 1.69
N ALA A 38 -1.91 2.63 2.48
CA ALA A 38 -1.38 1.99 3.70
C ALA A 38 -2.36 2.04 4.90
N LYS A 39 -3.67 2.11 4.64
CA LYS A 39 -4.74 2.22 5.64
C LYS A 39 -5.83 1.23 5.28
N ALA A 40 -6.66 0.87 6.25
CA ALA A 40 -7.85 0.06 6.02
C ALA A 40 -8.72 0.62 4.88
N ASN A 41 -8.95 -0.20 3.86
CA ASN A 41 -9.71 0.14 2.68
C ASN A 41 -10.83 -0.87 2.42
N THR A 42 -11.80 -0.45 1.61
CA THR A 42 -12.79 -1.35 1.05
C THR A 42 -12.74 -1.19 -0.47
N LEU A 43 -12.20 -2.21 -1.12
CA LEU A 43 -11.93 -2.24 -2.55
C LEU A 43 -12.87 -3.26 -3.19
N LYS A 44 -13.57 -2.84 -4.23
CA LYS A 44 -14.58 -3.66 -4.90
C LYS A 44 -14.36 -3.65 -6.40
N GLY A 45 -14.29 -4.84 -6.97
CA GLY A 45 -14.23 -5.12 -8.40
C GLY A 45 -15.58 -4.97 -9.09
N ASN A 46 -15.69 -5.60 -10.25
CA ASN A 46 -16.85 -5.64 -11.12
C ASN A 46 -17.03 -7.06 -11.68
N ALA A 47 -17.88 -7.24 -12.70
CA ALA A 47 -18.16 -8.56 -13.27
C ALA A 47 -17.10 -9.06 -14.29
N LYS A 48 -15.92 -8.45 -14.32
CA LYS A 48 -14.80 -8.81 -15.21
C LYS A 48 -13.57 -9.08 -14.35
N ALA A 49 -12.58 -9.77 -14.94
CA ALA A 49 -11.28 -9.98 -14.30
C ALA A 49 -10.65 -8.67 -13.81
N ASN A 50 -10.34 -8.62 -12.51
CA ASN A 50 -9.75 -7.48 -11.83
C ASN A 50 -8.46 -7.89 -11.10
N VAL A 51 -7.55 -6.93 -10.95
CA VAL A 51 -6.40 -7.03 -10.05
C VAL A 51 -6.56 -5.99 -8.95
N ILE A 52 -6.94 -6.44 -7.76
CA ILE A 52 -7.21 -5.61 -6.59
C ILE A 52 -6.04 -5.72 -5.63
N CYS A 53 -5.50 -4.60 -5.18
CA CYS A 53 -4.37 -4.54 -4.28
C CYS A 53 -4.68 -3.67 -3.06
N GLY A 54 -4.79 -4.26 -1.87
CA GLY A 54 -5.01 -3.59 -0.59
C GLY A 54 -3.83 -2.72 -0.16
N LEU A 55 -2.63 -3.30 -0.25
CA LEU A 55 -1.35 -2.78 0.27
C LEU A 55 -1.21 -3.03 1.76
N ALA A 56 -1.05 -2.00 2.59
CA ALA A 56 -0.86 -2.19 4.01
C ALA A 56 -2.11 -1.72 4.75
N GLY A 57 -2.38 -2.32 5.91
CA GLY A 57 -3.60 -2.05 6.66
C GLY A 57 -4.59 -3.20 6.56
N ASN A 58 -5.71 -3.09 7.25
CA ASN A 58 -6.71 -4.16 7.31
C ASN A 58 -7.78 -3.89 6.25
N ASP A 59 -7.68 -4.55 5.11
CA ASP A 59 -8.45 -4.25 3.93
C ASP A 59 -9.61 -5.22 3.71
N LYS A 60 -10.64 -4.76 3.00
CA LYS A 60 -11.74 -5.58 2.50
C LYS A 60 -11.70 -5.57 0.98
N LEU A 61 -11.40 -6.71 0.37
CA LEU A 61 -11.27 -6.85 -1.08
C LEU A 61 -12.40 -7.74 -1.60
N LEU A 62 -13.20 -7.24 -2.52
CA LEU A 62 -14.30 -7.97 -3.15
C LEU A 62 -14.07 -8.06 -4.66
N GLY A 63 -13.80 -9.26 -5.20
CA GLY A 63 -13.63 -9.50 -6.63
C GLY A 63 -14.96 -9.38 -7.39
N LEU A 64 -15.99 -10.04 -6.89
CA LEU A 64 -17.31 -10.24 -7.51
C LEU A 64 -17.28 -11.34 -8.57
N ALA A 65 -17.73 -11.07 -9.79
CA ALA A 65 -17.78 -12.11 -10.82
C ALA A 65 -16.60 -11.93 -11.77
N GLY A 66 -16.03 -13.02 -12.27
CA GLY A 66 -14.85 -12.96 -13.13
C GLY A 66 -13.70 -13.74 -12.52
N ASN A 67 -12.53 -13.68 -13.17
CA ASN A 67 -11.33 -14.33 -12.65
C ASN A 67 -10.45 -13.23 -12.06
N ASP A 68 -10.53 -13.05 -10.75
CA ASP A 68 -9.90 -11.91 -10.09
C ASP A 68 -8.56 -12.28 -9.45
N THR A 69 -7.74 -11.27 -9.20
CA THR A 69 -6.51 -11.37 -8.41
C THR A 69 -6.59 -10.38 -7.26
N LEU A 70 -6.75 -10.87 -6.05
CA LEU A 70 -6.87 -10.08 -4.83
C LEU A 70 -5.57 -10.20 -4.04
N LEU A 71 -4.86 -9.09 -3.89
CA LEU A 71 -3.61 -8.98 -3.14
C LEU A 71 -3.89 -8.11 -1.91
N GLY A 72 -4.02 -8.72 -0.74
CA GLY A 72 -4.23 -8.03 0.54
C GLY A 72 -3.02 -7.18 0.91
N GLY A 73 -1.92 -7.84 1.25
CA GLY A 73 -0.67 -7.18 1.63
C GLY A 73 -0.54 -7.14 3.16
N PRO A 74 0.41 -6.38 3.75
CA PRO A 74 0.59 -6.47 5.21
C PRO A 74 -0.62 -5.95 6.01
N GLY A 75 -1.24 -6.80 6.82
CA GLY A 75 -2.40 -6.45 7.64
C GLY A 75 -3.34 -7.65 7.82
N ASN A 76 -4.45 -7.44 8.52
CA ASN A 76 -5.49 -8.47 8.64
C ASN A 76 -6.58 -8.19 7.61
N ASP A 77 -6.55 -8.91 6.49
CA ASP A 77 -7.41 -8.63 5.35
C ASP A 77 -8.62 -9.57 5.26
N ALA A 78 -9.71 -9.09 4.68
CA ALA A 78 -10.87 -9.88 4.32
C ALA A 78 -11.05 -9.86 2.80
N MET A 79 -10.80 -10.99 2.16
CA MET A 79 -10.87 -11.17 0.72
C MET A 79 -12.07 -12.06 0.34
N THR A 80 -12.85 -11.62 -0.63
CA THR A 80 -13.96 -12.38 -1.22
C THR A 80 -13.78 -12.40 -2.73
N GLY A 81 -13.49 -13.58 -3.29
CA GLY A 81 -13.34 -13.78 -4.73
C GLY A 81 -14.67 -13.55 -5.45
N GLY A 82 -15.69 -14.32 -5.08
CA GLY A 82 -16.97 -14.38 -5.76
C GLY A 82 -16.93 -15.39 -6.92
N PRO A 83 -17.93 -15.39 -7.81
CA PRO A 83 -18.01 -16.37 -8.89
C PRO A 83 -16.87 -16.26 -9.91
N GLY A 84 -16.02 -17.29 -9.98
CA GLY A 84 -15.04 -17.48 -11.04
C GLY A 84 -13.78 -18.18 -10.54
N LYS A 85 -12.67 -18.01 -11.25
CA LYS A 85 -11.37 -18.54 -10.85
C LYS A 85 -10.49 -17.42 -10.32
N ASP A 86 -10.49 -17.27 -9.01
CA ASP A 86 -9.79 -16.18 -8.34
C ASP A 86 -8.44 -16.62 -7.77
N LEU A 87 -7.48 -15.71 -7.80
CA LEU A 87 -6.21 -15.80 -7.09
C LEU A 87 -6.27 -14.83 -5.90
N MET A 88 -6.18 -15.35 -4.67
CA MET A 88 -6.14 -14.51 -3.48
C MET A 88 -4.82 -14.72 -2.74
N ASN A 89 -4.18 -13.62 -2.35
CA ASN A 89 -2.95 -13.61 -1.57
C ASN A 89 -3.03 -12.50 -0.52
N GLY A 90 -3.13 -12.90 0.75
CA GLY A 90 -3.17 -11.97 1.88
C GLY A 90 -1.81 -11.46 2.33
N ALA A 91 -0.72 -12.12 1.96
CA ALA A 91 0.61 -11.83 2.49
C ALA A 91 0.72 -11.99 4.03
N ALA A 92 1.01 -10.93 4.77
CA ALA A 92 1.39 -11.03 6.19
C ALA A 92 0.29 -10.53 7.10
N GLY A 93 -0.20 -11.38 7.99
CA GLY A 93 -1.23 -11.06 8.97
C GLY A 93 -2.25 -12.18 9.08
N ASN A 94 -3.35 -11.90 9.77
CA ASN A 94 -4.45 -12.86 9.94
C ASN A 94 -5.55 -12.55 8.92
N ASP A 95 -5.48 -13.24 7.78
CA ASP A 95 -6.38 -13.01 6.65
C ASP A 95 -7.56 -13.98 6.63
N ALA A 96 -8.69 -13.49 6.13
CA ALA A 96 -9.89 -14.28 5.87
C ALA A 96 -10.18 -14.31 4.38
N PHE A 97 -10.35 -15.52 3.83
CA PHE A 97 -10.66 -15.74 2.41
C PHE A 97 -12.03 -16.39 2.28
N SER A 98 -12.85 -15.86 1.37
CA SER A 98 -14.09 -16.48 0.91
C SER A 98 -14.09 -16.57 -0.60
N ALA A 99 -14.62 -17.67 -1.13
CA ALA A 99 -15.08 -17.73 -2.51
C ALA A 99 -16.39 -16.96 -2.67
#